data_AF-A0A348WP38-F1
#
_entry.id   AF-A0A348WP38-F1
#
_cell.length_a   1.000
_cell.length_b   1.000
_cell.length_c   1.000
_cell.angle_alpha   90.00
_cell.angle_beta   90.00
_cell.angle_gamma   90.00
#
_symmetry.space_group_name_H-M   'P 1'
#
loop_
_entity.id
_entity.type
_entity.pdbx_description
1 polymer ?
#
loop_
_entity_poly.entity_id
_entity_poly.type
_entity_poly.pdbx_seq_one_letter_code
_entity_poly.pdbx_strand_id
1 'polypeptide(L)'
;MELTVIVWCLLGGVLAGTLAGLLGIGGGLVIVPLLVYLAPELGIEPALVMPTAIATSLATICMTTASSAFSHYRSGLQERFWVVRVLPGLSLGAMVGAFLVTAVDPHWLKMLFSTVLVVLAIRMSLPQSKREVNAKHIKQRWLSVGSTSIGVISGLVG
;
A
#
# COMPACT_ATOMS: atom_id res chain seq x y z
N MET A 1 -19.70 21.13 -11.70
CA MET A 1 -19.46 19.84 -11.01
C MET A 1 -18.05 19.35 -11.29
N GLU A 2 -17.61 19.30 -12.56
CA GLU A 2 -16.22 18.95 -12.96
C GLU A 2 -15.11 19.66 -12.17
N LEU A 3 -15.18 20.99 -11.99
CA LEU A 3 -14.11 21.75 -11.36
C LEU A 3 -13.93 21.41 -9.86
N THR A 4 -15.04 21.10 -9.18
CA THR A 4 -15.03 20.73 -7.75
C THR A 4 -14.37 19.38 -7.55
N VAL A 5 -14.65 18.40 -8.42
CA VAL A 5 -14.04 17.06 -8.39
C VAL A 5 -12.53 17.14 -8.63
N ILE A 6 -12.08 17.95 -9.60
CA ILE A 6 -10.66 18.15 -9.88
C ILE A 6 -9.93 18.74 -8.66
N VAL A 7 -10.54 19.72 -7.99
CA VAL A 7 -9.97 20.33 -6.78
C VAL A 7 -9.86 19.31 -5.64
N TRP A 8 -10.89 18.47 -5.43
CA TRP A 8 -10.84 17.41 -4.42
C TRP A 8 -9.78 16.35 -4.73
N CYS A 9 -9.63 15.94 -5.99
CA CYS A 9 -8.58 15.02 -6.42
C CYS A 9 -7.18 15.61 -6.21
N LEU A 10 -6.98 16.91 -6.50
CA LEU A 10 -5.70 17.59 -6.28
C LEU A 10 -5.36 17.69 -4.80
N LEU A 11 -6.29 18.17 -3.97
CA LEU A 11 -6.09 18.30 -2.53
C LEU A 11 -5.87 16.93 -1.88
N GLY A 12 -6.71 15.95 -2.23
CA GLY A 12 -6.58 14.59 -1.74
C GLY A 12 -5.29 13.92 -2.18
N GLY A 13 -4.85 14.14 -3.42
CA GLY A 13 -3.58 13.64 -3.93
C GLY A 13 -2.36 14.25 -3.23
N VAL A 14 -2.37 15.56 -2.96
CA VAL A 14 -1.30 16.23 -2.21
C VAL A 14 -1.25 15.73 -0.76
N LEU A 15 -2.41 15.63 -0.09
CA LEU A 15 -2.48 15.10 1.27
C LEU A 15 -2.05 13.62 1.32
N ALA A 16 -2.52 12.80 0.39
CA ALA A 16 -2.14 11.40 0.33
C ALA A 16 -0.64 11.23 0.02
N GLY A 17 -0.08 12.02 -0.90
CA GLY A 17 1.34 11.97 -1.25
C GLY A 17 2.25 12.43 -0.10
N THR A 18 1.87 13.48 0.61
CA THR A 18 2.62 13.97 1.79
C THR A 18 2.55 12.97 2.94
N LEU A 19 1.37 12.43 3.26
CA LEU A 19 1.20 11.38 4.27
C LEU A 19 1.94 10.10 3.88
N ALA A 20 1.90 9.70 2.60
CA ALA A 20 2.65 8.55 2.10
C ALA A 20 4.16 8.74 2.25
N GLY A 21 4.67 9.94 1.99
CA GLY A 21 6.10 10.26 2.16
C GLY A 21 6.54 10.28 3.62
N LEU A 22 5.68 10.80 4.52
CA LEU A 22 5.97 10.87 5.96
C LEU A 22 5.86 9.50 6.66
N LEU A 23 4.85 8.71 6.30
CA LEU A 23 4.54 7.43 6.94
C LEU A 23 5.21 6.24 6.24
N GLY A 24 5.58 6.38 4.96
CA GLY A 24 6.17 5.30 4.16
C GLY A 24 5.19 4.20 3.74
N ILE A 25 3.89 4.35 4.02
CA ILE A 25 2.87 3.29 3.85
C ILE A 25 2.39 3.15 2.38
N GLY A 26 2.71 4.12 1.50
CA GLY A 26 2.14 4.21 0.15
C GLY A 26 0.69 4.70 0.21
N GLY A 27 0.36 5.80 -0.49
CA GLY A 27 -0.83 6.62 -0.23
C GLY A 27 -2.21 5.98 -0.43
N GLY A 28 -2.29 4.67 -0.71
CA GLY A 28 -3.54 3.98 -1.02
C GLY A 28 -4.55 3.94 0.12
N LEU A 29 -4.09 4.01 1.37
CA LEU A 29 -4.98 4.10 2.54
C LEU A 29 -5.88 5.34 2.48
N VAL A 30 -5.39 6.42 1.87
CA VAL A 30 -6.11 7.70 1.70
C VAL A 30 -6.76 7.77 0.32
N ILE A 31 -6.10 7.30 -0.73
CA ILE A 31 -6.56 7.44 -2.12
C ILE A 31 -7.77 6.54 -2.43
N VAL A 32 -7.82 5.30 -1.95
CA VAL A 32 -8.95 4.40 -2.22
C VAL A 32 -10.27 4.95 -1.67
N PRO A 33 -10.41 5.31 -0.37
CA PRO A 33 -11.68 5.84 0.14
C PRO A 33 -12.06 7.17 -0.52
N LEU A 34 -11.08 8.01 -0.87
CA LEU A 34 -11.32 9.24 -1.63
C LEU A 34 -11.93 8.94 -3.01
N LEU A 35 -11.34 8.00 -3.75
CA LEU A 35 -11.85 7.61 -5.07
C LEU A 35 -13.21 6.91 -4.99
N VAL A 36 -13.44 6.06 -3.98
CA VAL A 36 -14.77 5.44 -3.77
C VAL A 36 -15.84 6.49 -3.49
N TYR A 37 -15.48 7.59 -2.80
CA TYR A 37 -16.40 8.70 -2.54
C TYR A 37 -16.66 9.55 -3.79
N LEU A 38 -15.63 9.79 -4.61
CA LEU A 38 -15.73 10.61 -5.82
C LEU A 38 -16.26 9.84 -7.05
N ALA A 39 -16.08 8.52 -7.13
CA ALA A 39 -16.44 7.72 -8.30
C ALA A 39 -17.93 7.80 -8.71
N PRO A 40 -18.91 7.86 -7.79
CA PRO A 40 -20.30 8.11 -8.14
C PRO A 40 -20.53 9.49 -8.79
N GLU A 41 -19.78 10.51 -8.38
CA GLU A 41 -19.85 11.87 -8.96
C GLU A 41 -19.24 11.93 -10.36
N LEU A 42 -18.29 11.04 -10.66
CA LEU A 42 -17.67 10.86 -11.98
C LEU A 42 -18.53 10.05 -12.96
N GLY A 43 -19.74 9.61 -12.55
CA GLY A 43 -20.62 8.80 -13.39
C GLY A 43 -20.14 7.36 -13.60
N ILE A 44 -19.26 6.86 -12.74
CA ILE A 44 -18.77 5.48 -12.80
C ILE A 44 -19.86 4.53 -12.29
N GLU A 45 -20.13 3.48 -13.06
CA GLU A 45 -21.11 2.46 -12.69
C GLU A 45 -20.75 1.80 -11.34
N PRO A 46 -21.71 1.57 -10.42
CA PRO A 46 -21.44 1.05 -9.08
C PRO A 46 -20.60 -0.24 -9.05
N ALA A 47 -20.72 -1.07 -10.09
CA ALA A 47 -19.94 -2.29 -10.24
C ALA A 47 -18.44 -2.04 -10.49
N LEU A 48 -18.09 -0.90 -11.10
CA LEU A 48 -16.71 -0.56 -11.47
C LEU A 48 -16.03 0.38 -10.47
N VAL A 49 -16.79 1.00 -9.56
CA VAL A 49 -16.26 1.94 -8.54
C VAL A 49 -15.12 1.32 -7.74
N MET A 50 -15.31 0.13 -7.18
CA MET A 50 -14.31 -0.47 -6.30
C MET A 50 -13.08 -1.00 -7.05
N PRO A 51 -13.23 -1.75 -8.18
CA PRO A 51 -12.09 -2.16 -9.00
C PRO A 51 -11.26 -0.98 -9.52
N THR A 52 -11.90 0.10 -9.99
CA THR A 52 -11.19 1.29 -10.50
C THR A 52 -10.44 2.01 -9.38
N ALA A 53 -11.07 2.24 -8.23
CA ALA A 53 -10.43 2.88 -7.09
C ALA A 53 -9.18 2.11 -6.61
N ILE A 54 -9.25 0.78 -6.54
CA ILE A 54 -8.11 -0.07 -6.15
C ILE A 54 -7.02 -0.05 -7.22
N ALA A 55 -7.37 -0.16 -8.49
CA ALA A 55 -6.40 -0.13 -9.59
C ALA A 55 -5.63 1.21 -9.63
N THR A 56 -6.34 2.34 -9.52
CA THR A 56 -5.74 3.68 -9.49
C THR A 56 -4.87 3.89 -8.25
N SER A 57 -5.33 3.43 -7.08
CA SER A 57 -4.53 3.46 -5.86
C SER A 57 -3.26 2.61 -5.98
N LEU A 58 -3.36 1.39 -6.52
CA LEU A 58 -2.21 0.52 -6.72
C LEU A 58 -1.18 1.16 -7.65
N ALA A 59 -1.62 1.77 -8.75
CA ALA A 59 -0.76 2.52 -9.65
C ALA A 59 -0.06 3.68 -8.93
N THR A 60 -0.78 4.39 -8.04
CA THR A 60 -0.21 5.47 -7.24
C THR A 60 0.80 4.95 -6.22
N ILE A 61 0.50 3.83 -5.54
CA ILE A 61 1.43 3.17 -4.61
C ILE A 61 2.70 2.79 -5.37
N CYS A 62 2.61 2.15 -6.53
CA CYS A 62 3.77 1.81 -7.35
C CYS A 62 4.65 3.04 -7.66
N MET A 63 4.03 4.16 -8.04
CA MET A 63 4.75 5.42 -8.31
C MET A 63 5.40 6.01 -7.04
N THR A 64 4.68 6.06 -5.93
CA THR A 64 5.22 6.59 -4.66
C THR A 64 6.34 5.71 -4.11
N THR A 65 6.19 4.38 -4.14
CA THR A 65 7.22 3.43 -3.73
C THR A 65 8.46 3.53 -4.63
N ALA A 66 8.28 3.67 -5.94
CA ALA A 66 9.40 3.89 -6.86
C ALA A 66 10.15 5.19 -6.53
N SER A 67 9.41 6.27 -6.24
CA SER A 67 9.99 7.56 -5.84
C SER A 67 10.77 7.46 -4.51
N SER A 68 10.19 6.82 -3.49
CA SER A 68 10.84 6.59 -2.20
C SER A 68 12.09 5.70 -2.32
N ALA A 69 11.99 4.62 -3.11
CA ALA A 69 13.12 3.74 -3.40
C ALA A 69 14.24 4.50 -4.14
N PHE A 70 13.90 5.36 -5.09
CA PHE A 70 14.87 6.20 -5.79
C PHE A 70 15.56 7.22 -4.86
N SER A 71 14.81 7.79 -3.91
CA SER A 71 15.38 8.68 -2.90
C SER A 71 16.38 7.94 -2.00
N HIS A 72 16.03 6.74 -1.51
CA HIS A 72 16.94 5.89 -0.74
C HIS A 72 18.14 5.39 -1.54
N TYR A 73 17.96 5.11 -2.83
CA TYR A 73 19.05 4.78 -3.75
C TYR A 73 20.09 5.92 -3.81
N ARG A 74 19.63 7.17 -3.84
CA ARG A 74 20.51 8.35 -3.83
C ARG A 74 21.21 8.57 -2.50
N SER A 75 20.65 8.08 -1.39
CA SER A 75 21.25 8.16 -0.04
C SER A 75 22.38 7.14 0.20
N GLY A 76 22.69 6.24 -0.75
CA GLY A 76 23.85 5.34 -0.69
C GLY A 76 23.76 4.19 0.32
N LEU A 77 22.60 3.98 0.96
CA LEU A 77 22.41 3.02 2.07
C LEU A 77 21.87 1.64 1.67
N GLN A 78 21.63 1.36 0.39
CA GLN A 78 20.88 0.18 -0.03
C GLN A 78 21.71 -0.89 -0.76
N GLU A 79 21.67 -2.11 -0.20
CA GLU A 79 22.07 -3.36 -0.82
C GLU A 79 21.21 -3.64 -2.07
N ARG A 80 21.66 -3.17 -3.25
CA ARG A 80 21.03 -3.34 -4.58
C ARG A 80 20.50 -4.76 -4.84
N PHE A 81 21.12 -5.74 -4.20
CA PHE A 81 20.77 -7.16 -4.26
C PHE A 81 19.33 -7.46 -3.77
N TRP A 82 18.87 -6.82 -2.69
CA TRP A 82 17.56 -7.13 -2.11
C TRP A 82 16.42 -6.56 -2.94
N VAL A 83 16.56 -5.35 -3.46
CA VAL A 83 15.52 -4.71 -4.30
C VAL A 83 15.24 -5.54 -5.55
N VAL A 84 16.29 -5.95 -6.26
CA VAL A 84 16.18 -6.77 -7.48
C VAL A 84 15.55 -8.15 -7.20
N ARG A 85 15.78 -8.71 -6.01
CA ARG A 85 15.24 -10.02 -5.62
C ARG A 85 13.76 -9.97 -5.22
N VAL A 86 13.29 -8.85 -4.66
CA VAL A 86 11.88 -8.67 -4.29
C VAL A 86 11.02 -8.26 -5.48
N LEU A 87 11.59 -7.54 -6.46
CA LEU A 87 10.90 -7.12 -7.69
C LEU A 87 10.07 -8.22 -8.37
N PRO A 88 10.60 -9.41 -8.68
CA PRO A 88 9.83 -10.44 -9.37
C PRO A 88 8.66 -10.96 -8.51
N GLY A 89 8.85 -11.09 -7.19
CA GLY A 89 7.75 -11.47 -6.29
C GLY A 89 6.66 -10.39 -6.23
N LEU A 90 7.07 -9.12 -6.23
CA LEU A 90 6.14 -7.98 -6.23
C LEU A 90 5.36 -7.89 -7.54
N SER A 91 6.01 -8.05 -8.68
CA SER A 91 5.37 -8.03 -10.01
C SER A 91 4.39 -9.19 -10.18
N LEU A 92 4.77 -10.41 -9.76
CA LEU A 92 3.87 -11.56 -9.80
C LEU A 92 2.67 -11.38 -8.87
N GLY A 93 2.90 -10.89 -7.65
CA GLY A 93 1.82 -10.58 -6.71
C GLY A 93 0.87 -9.50 -7.24
N ALA A 94 1.41 -8.44 -7.86
CA ALA A 94 0.62 -7.37 -8.46
C ALA A 94 -0.21 -7.87 -9.66
N MET A 95 0.37 -8.72 -10.53
CA MET A 95 -0.37 -9.34 -11.63
C MET A 95 -1.50 -10.22 -11.12
N VAL A 96 -1.22 -11.12 -10.18
CA VAL A 96 -2.25 -12.00 -9.59
C VAL A 96 -3.34 -11.18 -8.91
N GLY A 97 -2.97 -10.16 -8.13
CA GLY A 97 -3.91 -9.28 -7.45
C GLY A 97 -4.80 -8.49 -8.42
N ALA A 98 -4.23 -7.97 -9.51
CA ALA A 98 -4.97 -7.26 -10.55
C ALA A 98 -6.00 -8.17 -11.24
N PHE A 99 -5.62 -9.41 -11.58
CA PHE A 99 -6.55 -10.40 -12.11
C PHE A 99 -7.65 -10.76 -11.11
N LEU A 100 -7.29 -10.98 -9.84
CA LEU A 100 -8.25 -11.36 -8.80
C LEU A 100 -9.28 -10.26 -8.55
N VAL A 101 -8.87 -8.99 -8.62
CA VAL A 101 -9.76 -7.82 -8.49
C VAL A 101 -10.85 -7.80 -9.56
N THR A 102 -10.55 -8.25 -10.77
CA THR A 102 -11.54 -8.28 -11.87
C THR A 102 -12.50 -9.47 -11.78
N ALA A 103 -12.15 -10.51 -11.04
CA ALA A 103 -12.94 -11.74 -10.92
C ALA A 103 -13.84 -11.78 -9.67
N VAL A 104 -13.61 -10.89 -8.71
CA VAL A 104 -14.31 -10.86 -7.41
C VAL A 104 -15.38 -9.77 -7.40
N ASP A 105 -16.55 -10.07 -6.84
CA ASP A 105 -17.62 -9.10 -6.72
C ASP A 105 -17.19 -7.85 -5.92
N PRO A 106 -17.59 -6.63 -6.36
CA PRO A 106 -17.24 -5.37 -5.72
C PRO A 106 -17.61 -5.31 -4.23
N HIS A 107 -18.67 -6.02 -3.83
CA HIS A 107 -19.12 -6.08 -2.44
C HIS A 107 -18.08 -6.75 -1.52
N TRP A 108 -17.57 -7.91 -1.93
CA TRP A 108 -16.52 -8.63 -1.19
C TRP A 108 -15.23 -7.84 -1.14
N LEU A 109 -14.88 -7.18 -2.26
CA LEU A 109 -13.70 -6.35 -2.36
C LEU A 109 -13.75 -5.15 -1.40
N LYS A 110 -14.92 -4.51 -1.28
CA LYS A 110 -15.17 -3.43 -0.30
C LYS A 110 -15.06 -3.94 1.14
N MET A 111 -15.62 -5.11 1.43
CA MET A 111 -15.61 -5.69 2.78
C MET A 111 -14.18 -6.07 3.22
N LEU A 112 -13.40 -6.67 2.31
CA LEU A 112 -12.00 -6.97 2.51
C LEU A 112 -11.19 -5.70 2.77
N PHE A 113 -11.32 -4.70 1.90
CA PHE A 113 -10.60 -3.43 2.03
C PHE A 113 -10.95 -2.69 3.33
N SER A 114 -12.23 -2.63 3.69
CA SER A 114 -12.67 -2.04 4.95
C SER A 114 -12.09 -2.77 6.17
N THR A 115 -12.00 -4.10 6.12
CA THR A 115 -11.40 -4.89 7.22
C THR A 115 -9.92 -4.57 7.38
N VAL A 116 -9.18 -4.50 6.26
CA VAL A 116 -7.76 -4.11 6.26
C VAL A 116 -7.57 -2.71 6.83
N LEU A 117 -8.40 -1.74 6.43
CA LEU A 117 -8.35 -0.38 6.96
C LEU A 117 -8.56 -0.34 8.49
N VAL A 118 -9.52 -1.10 9.02
CA VAL A 118 -9.76 -1.17 10.47
C VAL A 118 -8.56 -1.76 11.20
N VAL A 119 -7.96 -2.84 10.67
CA VAL A 119 -6.75 -3.44 11.24
C VAL A 119 -5.59 -2.44 11.26
N LEU A 120 -5.40 -1.68 10.18
CA LEU A 120 -4.35 -0.67 10.10
C LEU A 120 -4.60 0.49 11.07
N ALA A 121 -5.83 0.96 11.18
CA ALA A 121 -6.22 1.98 12.15
C ALA A 121 -5.91 1.54 13.59
N ILE A 122 -6.22 0.28 13.94
CA ILE A 122 -5.89 -0.30 15.25
C ILE A 122 -4.37 -0.36 15.44
N ARG A 123 -3.61 -0.82 14.44
CA ARG A 123 -2.14 -0.90 14.51
C ARG A 123 -1.46 0.45 14.70
N MET A 124 -1.99 1.51 14.08
CA MET A 124 -1.48 2.88 14.25
C MET A 124 -1.89 3.49 15.59
N SER A 125 -3.05 3.08 16.13
CA SER A 125 -3.53 3.53 17.45
C SER A 125 -2.78 2.86 18.60
N LEU A 126 -2.33 1.62 18.41
CA LEU A 126 -1.51 0.91 19.40
C LEU A 126 -0.09 1.50 19.46
N PRO A 127 0.47 1.75 20.66
CA PRO A 127 1.84 2.21 20.80
C PRO A 127 2.82 1.20 20.21
N GLN A 128 3.44 1.56 19.09
CA GLN A 128 4.55 0.81 18.52
C GLN A 128 5.76 1.01 19.42
N SER A 129 5.92 0.16 20.44
CA SER A 129 7.16 0.09 21.20
C SER A 129 8.29 -0.14 20.20
N LYS A 130 9.23 0.81 20.11
CA LYS A 130 10.44 0.70 19.28
C LYS A 130 11.22 -0.51 19.77
N ARG A 131 10.88 -1.69 19.28
CA ARG A 131 11.59 -2.92 19.56
C ARG A 131 12.83 -2.88 18.69
N GLU A 132 13.86 -2.19 19.18
CA GLU A 132 15.20 -2.31 18.64
C GLU A 132 15.51 -3.81 18.60
N VAL A 133 15.57 -4.37 17.39
CA VAL A 133 15.96 -5.76 17.18
C VAL A 133 17.44 -5.83 17.55
N ASN A 134 17.72 -6.10 18.82
CA ASN A 134 19.07 -6.31 19.31
C ASN A 134 19.54 -7.67 18.77
N ALA A 135 20.09 -7.64 17.55
CA ALA A 135 20.49 -8.79 16.74
C ALA A 135 21.69 -9.56 17.31
N LYS A 136 22.13 -9.28 18.54
CA LYS A 136 23.36 -9.83 19.11
C LYS A 136 23.25 -11.24 19.70
N HIS A 137 22.05 -11.84 19.82
CA HIS A 137 21.90 -13.06 20.62
C HIS A 137 20.93 -14.15 20.11
N ILE A 138 20.57 -14.18 18.82
CA ILE A 138 19.67 -15.21 18.30
C ILE A 138 20.39 -16.05 17.23
N LYS A 139 20.29 -17.39 17.38
CA LYS A 139 20.90 -18.38 16.48
C LYS A 139 20.40 -18.13 15.04
N GLN A 140 21.31 -17.75 14.14
CA GLN A 140 21.08 -17.25 12.77
C GLN A 140 20.17 -18.13 11.89
N ARG A 141 20.03 -19.43 12.22
CA ARG A 141 19.18 -20.40 11.51
C ARG A 141 17.70 -20.33 11.91
N TRP A 142 17.38 -19.97 13.16
CA TRP A 142 15.99 -19.76 13.63
C TRP A 142 15.47 -18.37 13.28
N LEU A 143 16.37 -17.38 13.18
CA LEU A 143 16.05 -16.05 12.67
C LEU A 143 15.63 -16.11 11.20
N SER A 144 16.34 -16.83 10.32
CA SER A 144 16.03 -16.88 8.89
C SER A 144 14.61 -17.38 8.60
N VAL A 145 14.17 -18.45 9.26
CA VAL A 145 12.83 -19.01 9.02
C VAL A 145 11.74 -18.10 9.63
N GLY A 146 11.94 -17.64 10.87
CA GLY A 146 10.97 -16.79 11.55
C GLY A 146 10.86 -15.38 10.96
N SER A 147 11.97 -14.77 10.55
CA SER A 147 11.99 -13.42 9.96
C SER A 147 11.46 -13.39 8.54
N THR A 148 11.51 -14.50 7.81
CA THR A 148 10.87 -14.57 6.48
C THR A 148 9.36 -14.60 6.63
N SER A 149 8.82 -15.39 7.57
CA SER A 149 7.38 -15.39 7.84
C SER A 149 6.90 -14.06 8.43
N ILE A 150 7.61 -13.52 9.42
CA ILE A 150 7.29 -12.22 10.02
C ILE A 150 7.51 -11.09 9.02
N GLY A 151 8.51 -11.17 8.16
CA GLY A 151 8.78 -10.19 7.10
C GLY A 151 7.77 -10.22 5.96
N VAL A 152 7.26 -11.40 5.60
CA VAL A 152 6.18 -11.53 4.62
C VAL A 152 4.87 -11.02 5.21
N ILE A 153 4.55 -11.36 6.46
CA ILE A 153 3.35 -10.89 7.15
C ILE A 153 3.44 -9.38 7.42
N SER A 154 4.58 -8.87 7.87
CA SER A 154 4.79 -7.44 8.12
C SER A 154 4.90 -6.66 6.81
N GLY A 155 5.41 -7.27 5.73
CA GLY A 155 5.41 -6.67 4.39
C GLY A 155 4.04 -6.68 3.72
N LEU A 156 3.17 -7.64 4.07
CA LEU A 156 1.76 -7.63 3.65
C LEU A 156 0.94 -6.56 4.37
N VAL A 157 1.34 -6.21 5.59
CA VAL A 157 0.60 -5.29 6.47
C VAL A 157 1.17 -3.87 6.44
N GLY A 158 2.45 -3.68 6.09
CA GLY A 158 3.15 -2.41 6.27
C GLY A 158 3.58 -2.22 7.72
#